data_AF-A0A422LUQ5-F1
#
_entry.id   AF-A0A422LUQ5-F1
#
_cell.length_a   1.000
_cell.length_b   1.000
_cell.length_c   1.000
_cell.angle_alpha   90.00
_cell.angle_beta   90.00
_cell.angle_gamma   90.00
#
_symmetry.space_group_name_H-M   'P 1'
#
loop_
_entity.id
_entity.type
_entity.pdbx_description
1 polymer ?
#
loop_
_entity_poly.entity_id
_entity_poly.type
_entity_poly.pdbx_seq_one_letter_code
_entity_poly.pdbx_strand_id
1 'polypeptide(L)'
;MGFLLALIPAIAWGSIGLVSGKLGGNAYQQTLGMTFGALVFGIGTLIVMRPVLDTKIWLLGIVSGLFWALGQGQQFQSMKYMGVSMTMPISTGMQLVATTLAGALLFHEWRNGRDVTLGILALALLIVGATLTSRREQTDDFTTQSGVAKGLRTLLISTVGYAGYTIIVNAGHLGALAVVMPQSIGMIIGALLMGIGHQPFAKATAKNILTGLLWGTGNVFMLLPMANVGLAVSYSLS
;
A
#
# COMPACT_ATOMS: atom_id res chain seq x y z
N MET A 1 -16.78 -10.86 15.77
CA MET A 1 -16.65 -9.41 15.56
C MET A 1 -15.33 -9.00 14.92
N GLY A 2 -14.20 -9.64 15.25
CA GLY A 2 -12.88 -9.34 14.64
C GLY A 2 -12.79 -9.54 13.11
N PHE A 3 -13.41 -10.61 12.57
CA PHE A 3 -13.40 -10.86 11.11
C PHE A 3 -14.12 -9.79 10.28
N LEU A 4 -15.23 -9.22 10.79
CA LEU A 4 -15.95 -8.14 10.10
C LEU A 4 -15.14 -6.83 10.08
N LEU A 5 -14.37 -6.57 11.15
CA LEU A 5 -13.51 -5.39 11.22
C LEU A 5 -12.29 -5.53 10.30
N ALA A 6 -11.77 -6.75 10.09
CA ALA A 6 -10.68 -7.02 9.15
C ALA A 6 -11.07 -6.87 7.67
N LEU A 7 -12.37 -6.90 7.34
CA LEU A 7 -12.86 -6.63 5.98
C LEU A 7 -12.91 -5.13 5.65
N ILE A 8 -12.94 -4.25 6.66
CA ILE A 8 -13.01 -2.80 6.45
C ILE A 8 -11.75 -2.28 5.75
N PRO A 9 -10.52 -2.66 6.16
CA PRO A 9 -9.31 -2.36 5.40
C PRO A 9 -9.36 -2.83 3.95
N ALA A 10 -9.84 -4.05 3.68
CA ALA A 10 -9.94 -4.57 2.32
C ALA A 10 -10.84 -3.71 1.42
N ILE A 11 -11.99 -3.28 1.95
CA ILE A 11 -12.91 -2.39 1.22
C ILE A 11 -12.29 -0.99 1.08
N ALA A 12 -11.71 -0.45 2.15
CA ALA A 12 -11.14 0.89 2.17
C ALA A 12 -9.94 1.00 1.23
N TRP A 13 -8.97 0.09 1.30
CA TRP A 13 -7.78 0.08 0.47
C TRP A 13 -8.07 -0.40 -0.96
N GLY A 14 -8.90 -1.44 -1.12
CA GLY A 14 -9.30 -1.94 -2.43
C GLY A 14 -10.08 -0.91 -3.26
N SER A 15 -10.81 0.01 -2.61
CA SER A 15 -11.55 1.07 -3.30
C SER A 15 -10.68 2.27 -3.71
N ILE A 16 -9.45 2.42 -3.20
CA ILE A 16 -8.57 3.58 -3.51
C ILE A 16 -8.34 3.73 -5.01
N GLY A 17 -8.02 2.64 -5.70
CA GLY A 17 -7.78 2.66 -7.15
C GLY A 17 -9.01 3.15 -7.93
N LEU A 18 -10.21 2.68 -7.54
CA LEU A 18 -11.47 3.06 -8.17
C LEU A 18 -11.84 4.52 -7.91
N VAL A 19 -11.75 4.95 -6.64
CA VAL A 19 -12.06 6.32 -6.23
C VAL A 19 -11.07 7.29 -6.88
N SER A 20 -9.77 7.00 -6.83
CA SER A 20 -8.73 7.83 -7.45
C SER A 20 -8.88 7.90 -8.97
N GLY A 21 -9.22 6.79 -9.62
CA GLY A 21 -9.55 6.75 -11.04
C GLY A 21 -10.69 7.69 -11.41
N LYS A 22 -11.76 7.70 -10.61
CA LYS A 22 -12.93 8.58 -10.79
C LYS A 22 -12.64 10.05 -10.50
N LEU A 23 -11.84 10.34 -9.48
CA LEU A 23 -11.45 11.72 -9.12
C LEU A 23 -10.50 12.35 -10.14
N GLY A 24 -9.80 11.52 -10.91
CA GLY A 24 -8.91 11.92 -11.99
C GLY A 24 -7.59 12.51 -11.50
N GLY A 25 -6.88 13.17 -12.42
CA GLY A 25 -5.51 13.65 -12.24
C GLY A 25 -4.46 12.66 -12.72
N ASN A 26 -3.21 13.13 -12.79
CA ASN A 26 -2.07 12.26 -13.07
C ASN A 26 -1.65 11.49 -11.80
N ALA A 27 -0.80 10.47 -11.93
CA ALA A 27 -0.40 9.65 -10.79
C ALA A 27 0.30 10.45 -9.68
N TYR A 28 1.06 11.50 -10.03
CA TYR A 28 1.75 12.35 -9.04
C TYR A 28 0.77 13.17 -8.20
N GLN A 29 -0.28 13.71 -8.83
CA GLN A 29 -1.37 14.42 -8.15
C GLN A 29 -2.18 13.47 -7.25
N GLN A 30 -2.45 12.25 -7.74
CA GLN A 30 -3.14 11.21 -6.96
C GLN A 30 -2.32 10.81 -5.73
N THR A 31 -1.01 10.57 -5.92
CA THR A 31 -0.08 10.22 -4.84
C THR A 31 0.00 11.35 -3.82
N LEU A 32 0.32 12.58 -4.24
CA LEU A 32 0.46 13.70 -3.31
C LEU A 32 -0.84 13.98 -2.56
N GLY A 33 -1.99 13.97 -3.24
CA GLY A 33 -3.30 14.13 -2.61
C GLY A 33 -3.56 13.08 -1.53
N MET A 34 -3.30 11.81 -1.86
CA MET A 34 -3.42 10.71 -0.90
C MET A 34 -2.52 10.88 0.32
N THR A 35 -1.28 11.35 0.12
CA THR A 35 -0.35 11.59 1.25
C THR A 35 -0.79 12.73 2.16
N PHE A 36 -1.44 13.77 1.63
CA PHE A 36 -2.04 14.81 2.48
C PHE A 36 -3.20 14.26 3.33
N GLY A 37 -4.05 13.41 2.77
CA GLY A 37 -5.09 12.72 3.55
C GLY A 37 -4.50 11.79 4.61
N ALA A 38 -3.42 11.07 4.30
CA ALA A 38 -2.70 10.25 5.27
C ALA A 38 -2.06 11.06 6.40
N LEU A 39 -1.58 12.29 6.14
CA LEU A 39 -1.07 13.18 7.17
C LEU A 39 -2.15 13.61 8.17
N VAL A 40 -3.39 13.84 7.71
CA VAL A 40 -4.51 14.12 8.62
C VAL A 40 -4.69 12.98 9.63
N PHE A 41 -4.58 11.73 9.16
CA PHE A 41 -4.60 10.56 10.05
C PHE A 41 -3.36 10.49 10.95
N GLY A 42 -2.17 10.75 10.43
CA GLY A 42 -0.95 10.84 11.24
C GLY A 42 -1.08 11.82 12.40
N ILE A 43 -1.58 13.03 12.13
CA ILE A 43 -1.86 14.05 13.15
C ILE A 43 -2.93 13.55 14.13
N GLY A 44 -4.01 12.94 13.63
CA GLY A 44 -5.07 12.36 14.46
C GLY A 44 -4.53 11.30 15.44
N THR A 45 -3.65 10.41 14.98
CA THR A 45 -3.03 9.39 15.84
C THR A 45 -2.19 10.03 16.95
N LEU A 46 -1.45 11.11 16.65
CA LEU A 46 -0.60 11.80 17.61
C LEU A 46 -1.44 12.50 18.71
N ILE A 47 -2.55 13.13 18.34
CA ILE A 47 -3.40 13.89 19.26
C ILE A 47 -4.24 12.95 20.15
N VAL A 48 -4.84 11.92 19.55
CA VAL A 48 -5.81 11.04 20.24
C VAL A 48 -5.11 9.92 20.99
N MET A 49 -4.18 9.20 20.33
CA MET A 49 -3.55 8.01 20.91
C MET A 49 -2.25 8.32 21.66
N ARG A 50 -1.63 9.47 21.37
CA ARG A 50 -0.40 9.95 22.03
C ARG A 50 0.70 8.88 22.15
N PRO A 51 1.11 8.24 21.05
CA PRO A 51 2.18 7.25 21.08
C PRO A 51 3.51 7.91 21.50
N VAL A 52 4.36 7.15 22.19
CA VAL A 52 5.75 7.58 22.47
C VAL A 52 6.54 7.50 21.17
N LEU A 53 7.13 8.62 20.77
CA LEU A 53 7.93 8.73 19.55
C LEU A 53 9.39 8.98 19.92
N ASP A 54 10.24 7.98 19.71
CA ASP A 54 11.69 8.13 19.84
C ASP A 54 12.35 8.44 18.50
N THR A 55 13.65 8.73 18.53
CA THR A 55 14.43 9.03 17.31
C THR A 55 14.39 7.88 16.29
N LYS A 56 14.32 6.64 16.76
CA LYS A 56 14.25 5.44 15.90
C LYS A 56 12.95 5.40 15.11
N ILE A 57 11.81 5.63 15.77
CA ILE A 57 10.47 5.69 15.17
C ILE A 57 10.39 6.82 14.14
N TRP A 58 10.95 7.98 14.46
CA TRP A 58 11.01 9.10 13.53
C TRP A 58 11.81 8.76 12.27
N LEU A 59 13.06 8.28 12.43
CA LEU A 59 13.93 7.99 11.29
C LEU A 59 13.38 6.85 10.43
N LEU A 60 13.09 5.70 11.05
CA LEU A 60 12.63 4.53 10.29
C LEU A 60 11.22 4.71 9.75
N GLY A 61 10.35 5.46 10.43
CA GLY A 61 9.02 5.81 9.92
C GLY A 61 9.10 6.75 8.72
N ILE A 62 9.96 7.77 8.73
CA ILE A 62 10.15 8.61 7.53
C ILE A 62 10.68 7.78 6.36
N VAL A 63 11.67 6.91 6.59
CA VAL A 63 12.22 6.05 5.54
C VAL A 63 11.16 5.09 5.01
N SER A 64 10.35 4.46 5.87
CA SER A 64 9.25 3.61 5.42
C SER A 64 8.24 4.41 4.59
N GLY A 65 7.97 5.67 4.95
CA GLY A 65 7.11 6.56 4.18
C GLY A 65 7.62 6.86 2.78
N LEU A 66 8.94 7.01 2.59
CA LEU A 66 9.56 7.19 1.27
C LEU A 66 9.37 5.95 0.38
N PHE A 67 9.60 4.76 0.94
CA PHE A 67 9.36 3.49 0.24
C PHE A 67 7.89 3.29 -0.10
N TRP A 68 6.99 3.66 0.81
CA TRP A 68 5.56 3.65 0.56
C TRP A 68 5.19 4.59 -0.58
N ALA A 69 5.73 5.81 -0.62
CA ALA A 69 5.45 6.77 -1.68
C ALA A 69 5.89 6.21 -3.04
N LEU A 70 7.08 5.61 -3.11
CA LEU A 70 7.55 4.91 -4.31
C LEU A 70 6.58 3.79 -4.71
N GLY A 71 6.15 2.97 -3.75
CA GLY A 71 5.19 1.89 -3.95
C GLY A 71 3.87 2.39 -4.55
N GLN A 72 3.21 3.31 -3.86
CA GLN A 72 1.91 3.85 -4.25
C GLN A 72 1.98 4.69 -5.53
N GLY A 73 3.01 5.49 -5.71
CA GLY A 73 3.18 6.32 -6.90
C GLY A 73 3.32 5.48 -8.16
N GLN A 74 4.14 4.44 -8.12
CA GLN A 74 4.30 3.50 -9.22
C GLN A 74 3.04 2.65 -9.44
N GLN A 75 2.30 2.32 -8.38
CA GLN A 75 1.00 1.66 -8.53
C GLN A 75 0.01 2.54 -9.30
N PHE A 76 -0.13 3.82 -8.95
CA PHE A 76 -0.98 4.76 -9.69
C PHE A 76 -0.51 4.96 -11.14
N GLN A 77 0.80 5.00 -11.39
CA GLN A 77 1.32 5.04 -12.76
C GLN A 77 0.97 3.79 -13.56
N SER A 78 1.04 2.60 -12.95
CA SER A 78 0.58 1.37 -13.60
C SER A 78 -0.90 1.43 -13.96
N MET A 79 -1.75 1.98 -13.08
CA MET A 79 -3.17 2.17 -13.39
C MET A 79 -3.38 3.02 -14.64
N LYS A 80 -2.49 3.99 -14.91
CA LYS A 80 -2.51 4.80 -16.14
C LYS A 80 -1.99 4.07 -17.38
N TYR A 81 -1.31 2.93 -17.24
CA TYR A 81 -0.75 2.18 -18.37
C TYR A 81 -1.54 0.92 -18.73
N MET A 82 -2.23 0.30 -17.77
CA MET A 82 -2.93 -0.96 -17.97
C MET A 82 -4.32 -1.02 -17.33
N GLY A 83 -4.83 0.10 -16.83
CA GLY A 83 -6.15 0.19 -16.20
C GLY A 83 -6.16 -0.25 -14.72
N VAL A 84 -7.19 0.16 -14.00
CA VAL A 84 -7.35 -0.13 -12.56
C VAL A 84 -7.66 -1.61 -12.34
N SER A 85 -8.53 -2.19 -13.18
CA SER A 85 -9.00 -3.58 -13.09
C SER A 85 -7.90 -4.63 -13.27
N MET A 86 -6.85 -4.32 -14.02
CA MET A 86 -5.66 -5.17 -14.12
C MET A 86 -4.64 -4.87 -13.02
N THR A 87 -4.41 -3.58 -12.75
CA THR A 87 -3.34 -3.15 -11.83
C THR A 87 -3.60 -3.62 -10.41
N MET A 88 -4.83 -3.47 -9.91
CA MET A 88 -5.14 -3.76 -8.50
C MET A 88 -4.93 -5.25 -8.14
N PRO A 89 -5.53 -6.24 -8.84
CA PRO A 89 -5.35 -7.65 -8.48
C PRO A 89 -3.90 -8.11 -8.59
N ILE A 90 -3.20 -7.70 -9.65
CA ILE A 90 -1.79 -8.08 -9.87
C ILE A 90 -0.90 -7.45 -8.80
N SER A 91 -1.09 -6.16 -8.50
CA SER A 91 -0.30 -5.47 -7.47
C SER A 91 -0.48 -6.11 -6.11
N THR A 92 -1.71 -6.43 -5.71
CA THR A 92 -2.00 -7.11 -4.44
C THR A 92 -1.32 -8.48 -4.39
N GLY A 93 -1.45 -9.28 -5.45
CA GLY A 93 -0.78 -10.59 -5.52
C GLY A 93 0.74 -10.47 -5.41
N MET A 94 1.37 -9.55 -6.14
CA MET A 94 2.81 -9.32 -6.07
C MET A 94 3.27 -8.85 -4.69
N GLN A 95 2.51 -7.95 -4.05
CA GLN A 95 2.79 -7.47 -2.69
C GLN A 95 2.70 -8.61 -1.68
N LEU A 96 1.65 -9.42 -1.70
CA LEU A 96 1.49 -10.56 -0.80
C LEU A 96 2.63 -11.57 -0.96
N VAL A 97 3.04 -11.86 -2.19
CA VAL A 97 4.20 -12.72 -2.45
C VAL A 97 5.47 -12.12 -1.83
N ALA A 98 5.73 -10.83 -2.09
CA ALA A 98 6.95 -10.17 -1.60
C ALA A 98 7.00 -10.08 -0.07
N THR A 99 5.90 -9.72 0.59
CA THR A 99 5.83 -9.62 2.05
C THR A 99 5.92 -10.98 2.72
N THR A 100 5.25 -12.01 2.18
CA THR A 100 5.32 -13.38 2.69
C THR A 100 6.72 -13.95 2.57
N LEU A 101 7.39 -13.75 1.42
CA LEU A 101 8.77 -14.19 1.23
C LEU A 101 9.73 -13.43 2.16
N ALA A 102 9.52 -12.13 2.39
CA ALA A 102 10.29 -11.38 3.37
C ALA A 102 10.09 -11.94 4.80
N GLY A 103 8.85 -12.23 5.20
CA GLY A 103 8.49 -12.94 6.44
C GLY A 103 9.27 -14.24 6.62
N ALA A 104 9.19 -15.11 5.61
CA ALA A 104 9.84 -16.41 5.60
C ALA A 104 11.38 -16.32 5.65
N LEU A 105 11.98 -15.49 4.79
CA LEU A 105 13.42 -15.49 4.55
C LEU A 105 14.19 -14.54 5.47
N LEU A 106 13.66 -13.34 5.72
CA LEU A 106 14.36 -12.30 6.51
C LEU A 106 14.03 -12.38 8.00
N PHE A 107 12.79 -12.75 8.34
CA PHE A 107 12.33 -12.83 9.73
C PHE A 107 12.30 -14.26 10.28
N HIS A 108 12.67 -15.24 9.45
CA HIS A 108 12.75 -16.66 9.80
C HIS A 108 11.46 -17.19 10.46
N GLU A 109 10.31 -16.73 9.95
CA GLU A 109 9.00 -17.11 10.47
C GLU A 109 8.63 -18.56 10.13
N TRP A 110 9.15 -19.09 9.01
CA TRP A 110 8.95 -20.49 8.62
C TRP A 110 10.01 -21.37 9.28
N ARG A 111 9.67 -21.97 10.42
CA ARG A 111 10.61 -22.77 11.22
C ARG A 111 10.53 -24.26 10.94
N ASN A 112 9.40 -24.76 10.44
CA ASN A 112 9.17 -26.18 10.22
C ASN A 112 8.79 -26.48 8.76
N GLY A 113 9.05 -27.71 8.30
CA GLY A 113 8.72 -28.13 6.94
C GLY A 113 7.23 -27.93 6.58
N ARG A 114 6.32 -28.10 7.55
CA ARG A 114 4.89 -27.84 7.37
C ARG A 114 4.60 -26.37 7.02
N ASP A 115 5.24 -25.43 7.69
CA ASP A 115 5.02 -23.99 7.50
C ASP A 115 5.51 -23.57 6.10
N VAL A 116 6.64 -24.13 5.66
CA VAL A 116 7.18 -23.94 4.31
C VAL A 116 6.23 -24.50 3.25
N THR A 117 5.74 -25.74 3.41
CA THR A 117 4.85 -26.36 2.42
C THR A 117 3.52 -25.61 2.30
N LEU A 118 2.89 -25.27 3.42
CA LEU A 118 1.63 -24.51 3.41
C LEU A 118 1.83 -23.09 2.87
N GLY A 119 2.95 -22.44 3.22
CA GLY A 119 3.31 -21.13 2.70
C GLY A 119 3.46 -21.12 1.18
N ILE A 120 4.19 -22.08 0.61
CA ILE A 120 4.35 -22.20 -0.86
C ILE A 120 3.00 -22.47 -1.54
N LEU A 121 2.16 -23.35 -0.97
CA LEU A 121 0.83 -23.64 -1.52
C LEU A 121 -0.07 -22.39 -1.51
N ALA A 122 -0.08 -21.63 -0.42
CA ALA A 122 -0.84 -20.39 -0.33
C ALA A 122 -0.36 -19.35 -1.36
N LEU A 123 0.95 -19.21 -1.55
CA LEU A 123 1.54 -18.33 -2.56
C LEU A 123 1.12 -18.73 -3.98
N ALA A 124 1.14 -20.02 -4.31
CA ALA A 124 0.70 -20.51 -5.61
C ALA A 124 -0.78 -20.17 -5.86
N LEU A 125 -1.66 -20.40 -4.87
CA LEU A 125 -3.08 -20.07 -4.97
C LEU A 125 -3.32 -18.57 -5.12
N LEU A 126 -2.55 -17.73 -4.42
CA LEU A 126 -2.63 -16.27 -4.53
C LEU A 126 -2.23 -15.78 -5.93
N ILE A 127 -1.15 -16.33 -6.51
CA ILE A 127 -0.72 -15.99 -7.87
C ILE A 127 -1.78 -16.39 -8.89
N VAL A 128 -2.38 -17.57 -8.75
CA VAL A 128 -3.46 -18.04 -9.62
C VAL A 128 -4.71 -17.17 -9.45
N GLY A 129 -5.11 -16.85 -8.23
CA GLY A 129 -6.27 -15.99 -7.96
C GLY A 129 -6.08 -14.58 -8.54
N ALA A 130 -4.90 -13.99 -8.36
CA ALA A 130 -4.58 -12.66 -8.89
C ALA A 130 -4.60 -12.64 -10.43
N THR A 131 -4.07 -13.68 -11.08
CA THR A 131 -4.07 -13.78 -12.54
C THR A 131 -5.48 -14.01 -13.10
N LEU A 132 -6.29 -14.88 -12.49
CA LEU A 132 -7.68 -15.13 -12.91
C LEU A 132 -8.61 -13.92 -12.70
N THR A 133 -8.33 -13.10 -11.69
CA THR A 133 -9.13 -11.89 -11.39
C THR A 133 -8.71 -10.69 -12.24
N SER A 134 -7.49 -10.71 -12.79
CA SER A 134 -7.00 -9.64 -13.66
C SER A 134 -7.74 -9.66 -15.00
N ARG A 135 -8.71 -8.75 -15.14
CA ARG A 135 -9.49 -8.60 -16.38
C ARG A 135 -9.04 -7.36 -17.14
N ARG A 136 -8.69 -7.55 -18.41
CA ARG A 136 -8.27 -6.48 -19.30
C ARG A 136 -9.43 -5.52 -19.56
N GLU A 137 -9.21 -4.24 -19.29
CA GLU A 137 -10.17 -3.18 -19.56
C GLU A 137 -10.22 -2.94 -21.08
N GLN A 138 -11.41 -2.96 -21.68
CA GLN A 138 -11.63 -2.76 -23.12
C GLN A 138 -11.78 -1.27 -23.45
N THR A 139 -10.79 -0.47 -23.09
CA THR A 139 -10.70 0.94 -23.49
C THR A 139 -9.53 1.12 -24.44
N ASP A 140 -9.72 1.93 -25.48
CA ASP A 140 -8.83 2.03 -26.64
C ASP A 140 -7.36 2.32 -26.27
N ASP A 141 -7.09 3.02 -25.16
CA ASP A 141 -5.75 3.35 -24.65
C ASP A 141 -4.96 2.17 -24.04
N PHE A 142 -5.62 1.09 -23.57
CA PHE A 142 -4.95 -0.04 -22.87
C PHE A 142 -4.76 -1.30 -23.75
N THR A 143 -5.09 -1.19 -25.03
CA THR A 143 -5.11 -2.31 -25.99
C THR A 143 -3.72 -2.66 -26.55
N THR A 144 -2.75 -1.73 -26.52
CA THR A 144 -1.38 -1.99 -26.99
C THR A 144 -0.62 -2.88 -26.01
N GLN A 145 0.00 -3.97 -26.50
CA GLN A 145 0.88 -4.85 -25.69
C GLN A 145 2.00 -4.06 -24.97
N SER A 146 2.48 -2.97 -25.57
CA SER A 146 3.49 -2.08 -25.00
C SER A 146 3.03 -1.39 -23.70
N GLY A 147 1.77 -0.96 -23.62
CA GLY A 147 1.20 -0.33 -22.42
C GLY A 147 1.12 -1.30 -21.24
N VAL A 148 0.66 -2.53 -21.49
CA VAL A 148 0.60 -3.59 -20.46
C VAL A 148 1.98 -3.98 -19.96
N ALA A 149 2.96 -4.15 -20.85
CA ALA A 149 4.33 -4.46 -20.45
C ALA A 149 4.95 -3.34 -19.61
N LYS A 150 4.70 -2.06 -19.97
CA LYS A 150 5.14 -0.90 -19.19
C LYS A 150 4.46 -0.86 -17.81
N GLY A 151 3.16 -1.14 -17.75
CA GLY A 151 2.41 -1.25 -16.49
C GLY A 151 2.99 -2.30 -15.56
N LEU A 152 3.22 -3.52 -16.07
CA LEU A 152 3.82 -4.62 -15.31
C LEU A 152 5.22 -4.28 -14.77
N ARG A 153 6.10 -3.69 -15.60
CA ARG A 153 7.43 -3.23 -15.13
C ARG A 153 7.32 -2.17 -14.04
N THR A 154 6.36 -1.26 -14.18
CA THR A 154 6.08 -0.22 -13.19
C THR A 154 5.58 -0.85 -11.89
N LEU A 155 4.75 -1.89 -11.95
CA LEU A 155 4.30 -2.65 -10.79
C LEU A 155 5.42 -3.38 -10.06
N LEU A 156 6.42 -3.92 -10.76
CA LEU A 156 7.56 -4.53 -10.08
C LEU A 156 8.29 -3.53 -9.18
N ILE A 157 8.48 -2.30 -9.65
CA ILE A 157 9.06 -1.20 -8.86
C ILE A 157 8.13 -0.84 -7.68
N SER A 158 6.81 -0.80 -7.94
CA SER A 158 5.81 -0.58 -6.90
C SER A 158 5.90 -1.63 -5.79
N THR A 159 6.02 -2.91 -6.14
CA THR A 159 6.15 -4.02 -5.20
C THR A 159 7.41 -3.91 -4.37
N VAL A 160 8.54 -3.51 -4.96
CA VAL A 160 9.78 -3.25 -4.20
C VAL A 160 9.57 -2.10 -3.19
N GLY A 161 8.87 -1.04 -3.60
CA GLY A 161 8.49 0.07 -2.70
C GLY A 161 7.68 -0.43 -1.50
N TYR A 162 6.60 -1.17 -1.75
CA TYR A 162 5.76 -1.73 -0.68
C TYR A 162 6.47 -2.76 0.19
N ALA A 163 7.26 -3.66 -0.40
CA ALA A 163 8.04 -4.63 0.36
C ALA A 163 9.05 -3.91 1.27
N GLY A 164 9.75 -2.90 0.74
CA GLY A 164 10.69 -2.09 1.51
C GLY A 164 10.03 -1.39 2.69
N TYR A 165 8.87 -0.76 2.48
CA TYR A 165 8.08 -0.15 3.56
C TYR A 165 7.78 -1.17 4.67
N THR A 166 7.23 -2.34 4.32
CA THR A 166 6.85 -3.37 5.30
C THR A 166 8.07 -3.94 6.03
N ILE A 167 9.17 -4.19 5.31
CA ILE A 167 10.41 -4.72 5.89
C ILE A 167 11.01 -3.73 6.90
N ILE A 168 11.06 -2.44 6.58
CA ILE A 168 11.61 -1.41 7.48
C ILE A 168 10.79 -1.33 8.77
N VAL A 169 9.46 -1.32 8.66
CA VAL A 169 8.56 -1.24 9.82
C VAL A 169 8.75 -2.47 10.72
N ASN A 170 8.78 -3.67 10.12
CA ASN A 170 8.90 -4.91 10.86
C ASN A 170 10.31 -5.09 11.48
N ALA A 171 11.38 -4.90 10.70
CA ALA A 171 12.76 -4.97 11.20
C ALA A 171 13.04 -3.92 12.29
N GLY A 172 12.45 -2.73 12.16
CA GLY A 172 12.52 -1.68 13.16
C GLY A 172 11.74 -1.98 14.44
N HIS A 173 10.91 -3.02 14.47
CA HIS A 173 9.96 -3.31 15.57
C HIS A 173 9.14 -2.06 15.93
N LEU A 174 8.73 -1.31 14.91
CA LEU A 174 8.07 -0.03 15.12
C LEU A 174 6.63 -0.27 15.58
N GLY A 175 6.21 0.47 16.60
CA GLY A 175 4.81 0.45 17.04
C GLY A 175 3.90 0.91 15.90
N ALA A 176 2.89 0.10 15.58
CA ALA A 176 2.02 0.33 14.42
C ALA A 176 1.25 1.67 14.49
N LEU A 177 0.94 2.17 15.69
CA LEU A 177 0.36 3.50 15.90
C LEU A 177 1.40 4.62 15.89
N ALA A 178 2.61 4.33 16.39
CA ALA A 178 3.69 5.30 16.51
C ALA A 178 4.30 5.65 15.14
N VAL A 179 4.31 4.69 14.21
CA VAL A 179 4.89 4.87 12.88
C VAL A 179 4.05 5.75 11.96
N VAL A 180 2.73 5.84 12.17
CA VAL A 180 1.80 6.50 11.22
C VAL A 180 2.18 7.96 10.96
N MET A 181 2.49 8.72 12.01
CA MET A 181 2.80 10.14 11.86
C MET A 181 4.14 10.40 11.13
N PRO A 182 5.29 9.84 11.58
CA PRO A 182 6.54 9.96 10.83
C PRO A 182 6.45 9.39 9.41
N GLN A 183 5.70 8.30 9.22
CA GLN A 183 5.47 7.70 7.92
C GLN A 183 4.71 8.62 6.98
N SER A 184 3.62 9.26 7.42
CA SER A 184 2.89 10.23 6.59
C SER A 184 3.77 11.41 6.15
N ILE A 185 4.73 11.84 6.99
CA ILE A 185 5.71 12.86 6.62
C ILE A 185 6.65 12.33 5.52
N GLY A 186 7.21 11.13 5.71
CA GLY A 186 8.02 10.47 4.68
C GLY A 186 7.28 10.28 3.36
N MET A 187 5.98 9.93 3.43
CA MET A 187 5.12 9.77 2.27
C MET A 187 4.98 11.08 1.48
N ILE A 188 4.73 12.19 2.17
CA ILE A 188 4.66 13.53 1.53
C ILE A 188 6.00 13.89 0.89
N ILE A 189 7.12 13.70 1.60
CA ILE A 189 8.45 13.99 1.06
C ILE A 189 8.68 13.17 -0.23
N GLY A 190 8.41 11.87 -0.19
CA GLY A 190 8.56 11.00 -1.36
C GLY A 190 7.64 11.41 -2.53
N ALA A 191 6.39 11.75 -2.24
CA ALA A 191 5.43 12.22 -3.24
C ALA A 191 5.86 13.54 -3.88
N LEU A 192 6.39 14.48 -3.10
CA LEU A 192 6.93 15.75 -3.60
C LEU A 192 8.16 15.53 -4.47
N LEU A 193 9.10 14.68 -4.05
CA LEU A 193 10.31 14.35 -4.81
C LEU A 193 9.97 13.72 -6.17
N MET A 194 9.05 12.75 -6.21
CA MET A 194 8.60 12.17 -7.48
C MET A 194 7.79 13.16 -8.32
N GLY A 195 7.10 14.09 -7.68
CA GLY A 195 6.29 15.11 -8.35
C GLY A 195 7.09 16.26 -8.97
N ILE A 196 8.41 16.36 -8.74
CA ILE A 196 9.26 17.41 -9.32
C ILE A 196 9.13 17.36 -10.85
N GLY A 197 8.84 18.51 -11.46
CA GLY A 197 8.66 18.63 -12.92
C GLY A 197 7.33 18.13 -13.47
N HIS A 198 6.42 17.59 -12.63
CA HIS A 198 5.17 16.94 -13.07
C HIS A 198 3.88 17.63 -12.59
N GLN A 199 3.98 18.89 -12.15
CA GLN A 199 2.86 19.71 -11.64
C GLN A 199 1.97 18.95 -10.63
N PRO A 200 2.53 18.55 -9.47
CA PRO A 200 1.85 17.67 -8.52
C PRO A 200 0.77 18.40 -7.71
N PHE A 201 0.75 19.73 -7.73
CA PHE A 201 -0.26 20.57 -7.09
C PHE A 201 -1.33 21.00 -8.09
N ALA A 202 -2.52 20.42 -7.96
CA ALA A 202 -3.67 20.75 -8.80
C ALA A 202 -4.99 20.53 -8.04
N LYS A 203 -6.11 20.95 -8.65
CA LYS A 203 -7.45 20.64 -8.13
C LYS A 203 -7.66 19.12 -7.95
N ALA A 204 -7.07 18.30 -8.82
CA ALA A 204 -7.11 16.84 -8.70
C ALA A 204 -6.38 16.34 -7.44
N THR A 205 -5.28 16.98 -7.04
CA THR A 205 -4.55 16.67 -5.79
C THR A 205 -5.45 16.89 -4.58
N ALA A 206 -6.16 18.01 -4.52
CA ALA A 206 -7.10 18.30 -3.44
C ALA A 206 -8.25 17.28 -3.39
N LYS A 207 -8.79 16.87 -4.54
CA LYS A 207 -9.80 15.80 -4.60
C LYS A 207 -9.27 14.49 -4.04
N ASN A 208 -8.04 14.12 -4.39
CA ASN A 208 -7.40 12.88 -3.93
C ASN A 208 -7.01 12.90 -2.44
N ILE A 209 -7.22 13.99 -1.69
CA ILE A 209 -7.19 13.93 -0.22
C ILE A 209 -8.19 12.89 0.31
N LEU A 210 -9.33 12.73 -0.36
CA LEU A 210 -10.33 11.72 -0.03
C LEU A 210 -9.78 10.30 -0.06
N THR A 211 -8.90 9.97 -1.01
CA THR A 211 -8.31 8.62 -1.08
C THR A 211 -7.31 8.40 0.05
N GLY A 212 -6.65 9.46 0.52
CA GLY A 212 -5.85 9.43 1.75
C GLY A 212 -6.71 9.22 3.01
N LEU A 213 -7.94 9.76 3.03
CA LEU A 213 -8.87 9.49 4.13
C LEU A 213 -9.36 8.04 4.13
N LEU A 214 -9.62 7.46 2.96
CA LEU A 214 -9.91 6.02 2.82
C LEU A 214 -8.74 5.17 3.30
N TRP A 215 -7.51 5.54 2.91
CA TRP A 215 -6.30 4.86 3.37
C TRP A 215 -6.16 4.89 4.90
N GLY A 216 -6.37 6.06 5.50
CA GLY A 216 -6.32 6.22 6.95
C GLY A 216 -7.43 5.46 7.67
N THR A 217 -8.63 5.40 7.08
CA THR A 217 -9.73 4.58 7.60
C THR A 217 -9.32 3.10 7.63
N GLY A 218 -8.74 2.59 6.53
CA GLY A 218 -8.20 1.23 6.52
C GLY A 218 -7.13 0.99 7.58
N ASN A 219 -6.23 1.95 7.80
CA ASN A 219 -5.24 1.86 8.88
C ASN A 219 -5.90 1.81 10.26
N VAL A 220 -6.84 2.71 10.57
CA VAL A 220 -7.52 2.73 11.88
C VAL A 220 -8.25 1.40 12.14
N PHE A 221 -8.96 0.85 11.15
CA PHE A 221 -9.68 -0.40 11.31
C PHE A 221 -8.81 -1.66 11.22
N MET A 222 -7.59 -1.57 10.70
CA MET A 222 -6.58 -2.62 10.86
C MET A 222 -5.97 -2.58 12.28
N LEU A 223 -5.82 -1.37 12.85
CA LEU A 223 -5.16 -1.14 14.14
C LEU A 223 -6.11 -1.40 15.34
N LEU A 224 -7.42 -1.15 15.21
CA LEU A 224 -8.42 -1.41 16.25
C LEU A 224 -8.59 -2.90 16.64
N PRO A 225 -8.56 -3.89 15.71
CA PRO A 225 -8.60 -5.31 16.04
C PRO A 225 -7.24 -5.90 16.44
N MET A 226 -6.15 -5.12 16.54
CA MET A 226 -4.83 -5.61 17.00
C MET A 226 -4.89 -6.30 18.36
N ALA A 227 -5.88 -5.97 19.20
CA ALA A 227 -6.09 -6.63 20.48
C ALA A 227 -6.65 -8.07 20.39
N ASN A 228 -7.19 -8.50 19.24
CA ASN A 228 -7.99 -9.73 19.15
C ASN A 228 -7.57 -10.76 18.08
N VAL A 229 -6.83 -10.40 17.01
CA VAL A 229 -6.61 -11.31 15.85
C VAL A 229 -5.16 -11.43 15.36
N GLY A 230 -4.25 -10.55 15.78
CA GLY A 230 -2.82 -10.59 15.42
C GLY A 230 -2.48 -10.03 14.02
N LEU A 231 -1.21 -9.63 13.83
CA LEU A 231 -0.74 -8.84 12.68
C LEU A 231 -0.85 -9.60 11.34
N ALA A 232 -0.47 -10.88 11.31
CA ALA A 232 -0.45 -11.69 10.10
C ALA A 232 -1.85 -11.98 9.53
N VAL A 233 -2.83 -12.22 10.40
CA VAL A 233 -4.22 -12.49 9.98
C VAL A 233 -4.89 -11.20 9.51
N SER A 234 -4.65 -10.08 10.18
CA SER A 234 -5.19 -8.77 9.76
C SER A 234 -4.65 -8.33 8.40
N TYR A 235 -3.35 -8.49 8.14
CA TYR A 235 -2.76 -8.14 6.83
C TYR A 235 -3.20 -9.06 5.69
N SER A 236 -3.50 -10.33 5.98
CA SER A 236 -3.95 -11.29 4.96
C SER A 236 -5.43 -11.12 4.60
N LEU A 237 -6.23 -10.57 5.51
CA LEU A 237 -7.65 -10.28 5.32
C LEU A 237 -7.91 -8.89 4.72
N SER A 238 -6.97 -7.96 4.84
CA SER A 238 -6.98 -6.60 4.29
C SER A 238 -6.43 -6.52 2.88
#